data_AF-A0A1X7M1Y7-F1
#
_entry.id   AF-A0A1X7M1Y7-F1
#
_cell.length_a   1.000
_cell.length_b   1.000
_cell.length_c   1.000
_cell.angle_alpha   90.00
_cell.angle_beta   90.00
_cell.angle_gamma   90.00
#
_symmetry.space_group_name_H-M   'P 1'
#
loop_
_entity.id
_entity.type
_entity.pdbx_description
1 polymer ?
#
loop_
_entity_poly.entity_id
_entity_poly.type
_entity_poly.pdbx_seq_one_letter_code
_entity_poly.pdbx_strand_id
1 'polypeptide(L)'
;MTDLIYPKVSIIDDACDWTNVIIWRMNAGARACSRSVFVPCPNPVPVAGIRPKFAPATKVAKEKKTAISSTAKTHTATVIFADGEKTVEIRETATAWTAGSKLNFDKVTGQRAGVRGRCRMLLDTIKPIAKQEQVSTSVEELSAQKLVAIMMGKKLSHQGILIAIAKFHPDIKITAHQVQKRVAAMLRSNLVGIIQHNETPIPHFTLQSVDPRFYVHSKRNMG
;
A
#
# COMPACT_ATOMS: atom_id res chain seq x y z
N MET A 1 2.25 16.08 -54.46
CA MET A 1 3.25 16.43 -53.43
C MET A 1 2.71 15.87 -52.13
N THR A 2 3.31 14.82 -51.59
CA THR A 2 2.82 14.17 -50.36
C THR A 2 3.38 14.91 -49.15
N ASP A 3 2.51 15.57 -48.39
CA ASP A 3 2.91 16.26 -47.16
C ASP A 3 3.26 15.24 -46.07
N LEU A 4 4.53 15.21 -45.65
CA LEU A 4 4.95 14.45 -44.48
C LEU A 4 4.39 15.11 -43.23
N ILE A 5 3.35 14.52 -42.64
CA ILE A 5 2.81 14.91 -41.35
C ILE A 5 3.75 14.37 -40.26
N TYR A 6 4.71 15.19 -39.83
CA TYR A 6 5.49 14.88 -38.64
C TYR A 6 4.65 15.14 -37.38
N PRO A 7 4.67 14.25 -36.38
CA PRO A 7 4.03 14.52 -35.10
C PRO A 7 4.68 15.76 -34.48
N LYS A 8 3.87 16.77 -34.13
CA LYS A 8 4.33 17.93 -33.36
C LYS A 8 4.85 17.41 -32.01
N VAL A 9 6.17 17.30 -31.87
CA VAL A 9 6.81 17.09 -30.58
C VAL A 9 6.60 18.35 -29.74
N SER A 10 5.77 18.24 -28.71
CA SER A 10 5.67 19.28 -27.68
C SER A 10 6.98 19.27 -26.88
N ILE A 11 7.89 20.17 -27.19
CA ILE A 11 9.10 20.37 -26.39
C ILE A 11 8.68 21.10 -25.13
N ILE A 12 8.75 20.41 -23.99
CA ILE A 12 8.54 21.00 -22.67
C ILE A 12 9.83 21.74 -22.32
N ASP A 13 9.74 23.07 -22.18
CA ASP A 13 10.87 23.92 -21.80
C ASP A 13 10.76 24.26 -20.31
N ASP A 14 11.61 23.63 -19.51
CA ASP A 14 11.69 23.79 -18.06
C ASP A 14 12.47 25.06 -17.65
N ALA A 15 12.89 25.91 -18.61
CA ALA A 15 13.62 27.17 -18.38
C ALA A 15 14.96 27.01 -17.62
N CYS A 16 15.55 25.82 -17.67
CA CYS A 16 16.84 25.52 -17.05
C CYS A 16 17.91 25.22 -18.12
N ASP A 17 19.12 25.69 -17.89
CA ASP A 17 20.32 25.31 -18.62
C ASP A 17 20.80 23.92 -18.18
N TRP A 18 20.69 22.97 -19.10
CA TRP A 18 21.11 21.58 -18.93
C TRP A 18 22.50 21.28 -19.48
N THR A 19 23.19 22.27 -20.06
CA THR A 19 24.43 22.06 -20.83
C THR A 19 25.50 21.34 -19.99
N ASN A 20 25.71 21.80 -18.75
CA ASN A 20 26.65 21.16 -17.83
C ASN A 20 26.25 19.72 -17.45
N VAL A 21 24.96 19.43 -17.32
CA VAL A 21 24.45 18.08 -17.02
C VAL A 21 24.66 17.15 -18.21
N ILE A 22 24.41 17.64 -19.42
CA ILE A 22 24.60 16.90 -20.66
C ILE A 22 26.09 16.57 -20.86
N ILE A 23 26.97 17.57 -20.76
CA ILE A 23 28.42 17.39 -20.86
C ILE A 23 28.91 16.40 -19.79
N TRP A 24 28.39 16.54 -18.55
CA TRP A 24 28.71 15.59 -17.49
C TRP A 24 28.30 14.18 -17.94
N ARG A 25 27.05 13.93 -18.35
CA ARG A 25 26.58 12.60 -18.77
C ARG A 25 27.37 12.02 -19.94
N MET A 26 27.71 12.84 -20.94
CA MET A 26 28.53 12.41 -22.08
C MET A 26 29.90 11.89 -21.64
N ASN A 27 30.52 12.52 -20.65
CA ASN A 27 31.82 12.13 -20.11
C ASN A 27 31.75 11.08 -18.96
N ALA A 28 30.59 10.44 -18.73
CA ALA A 28 30.42 9.49 -17.62
C ALA A 28 31.32 8.24 -17.76
N GLY A 29 31.45 7.68 -18.96
CA GLY A 29 32.31 6.53 -19.23
C GLY A 29 33.79 6.84 -18.99
N ALA A 30 34.27 7.99 -19.48
CA ALA A 30 35.64 8.44 -19.26
C ALA A 30 35.94 8.58 -17.76
N ARG A 31 35.03 9.18 -16.99
CA ARG A 31 35.18 9.33 -15.53
C ARG A 31 35.10 8.02 -14.75
N ALA A 32 34.35 7.04 -15.23
CA ALA A 32 34.27 5.72 -14.60
C ALA A 32 35.58 4.92 -14.79
N CYS A 33 36.26 5.13 -15.91
CA CYS A 33 37.49 4.43 -16.24
C CYS A 33 38.76 5.17 -15.76
N SER A 34 38.75 6.50 -15.71
CA SER A 34 39.85 7.25 -15.11
C SER A 34 39.80 7.13 -13.59
N ARG A 35 40.91 6.75 -12.95
CA ARG A 35 41.05 6.74 -11.48
C ARG A 35 41.09 8.15 -10.86
N SER A 36 40.46 9.13 -11.52
CA SER A 36 40.33 10.50 -11.08
C SER A 36 39.38 10.60 -9.89
N VAL A 37 39.49 11.70 -9.14
CA VAL A 37 38.58 12.03 -8.03
C VAL A 37 37.12 12.03 -8.52
N PHE A 38 36.22 11.49 -7.70
CA PHE A 38 34.80 11.50 -7.98
C PHE A 38 34.26 12.93 -8.02
N VAL A 39 33.62 13.30 -9.14
CA VAL A 39 32.95 14.59 -9.31
C VAL A 39 31.44 14.35 -9.42
N PRO A 40 30.62 14.86 -8.49
CA PRO A 40 29.16 14.68 -8.54
C PRO A 40 28.56 15.35 -9.79
N CYS A 41 27.39 14.87 -10.20
CA CYS A 41 26.65 15.46 -11.32
C CYS A 41 26.21 16.89 -10.95
N PRO A 42 26.48 17.91 -11.81
CA PRO A 42 26.01 19.26 -11.56
C PRO A 42 24.48 19.32 -11.63
N ASN A 43 23.88 20.23 -10.87
CA ASN A 43 22.45 20.52 -10.99
C ASN A 43 22.19 21.43 -12.21
N PRO A 44 21.05 21.31 -12.89
CA PRO A 44 20.66 22.25 -13.94
C PRO A 44 20.45 23.65 -13.37
N VAL A 45 20.88 24.68 -14.10
CA VAL A 45 20.88 26.07 -13.64
C VAL A 45 19.69 26.82 -14.25
N PRO A 46 18.79 27.45 -13.48
CA PRO A 46 17.71 28.26 -14.04
C PRO A 46 18.26 29.40 -14.90
N VAL A 47 17.71 29.61 -16.11
CA VAL A 47 18.13 30.70 -16.99
C VAL A 47 17.48 32.00 -16.53
N ALA A 48 18.30 33.03 -16.29
CA ALA A 48 17.82 34.33 -15.85
C ALA A 48 16.85 34.94 -16.88
N GLY A 49 15.67 35.36 -16.41
CA GLY A 49 14.65 36.01 -17.25
C GLY A 49 13.67 35.07 -17.96
N ILE A 50 13.88 33.75 -17.92
CA ILE A 50 12.95 32.77 -18.51
C ILE A 50 12.18 32.09 -17.37
N ARG A 51 10.84 32.09 -17.45
CA ARG A 51 9.98 31.33 -16.54
C ARG A 51 9.49 30.07 -17.24
N PRO A 52 9.47 28.91 -16.56
CA PRO A 52 8.93 27.69 -17.15
C PRO A 52 7.47 27.93 -17.55
N LYS A 53 7.09 27.48 -18.75
CA LYS A 53 5.74 27.72 -19.30
C LYS A 53 4.65 26.91 -18.59
N PHE A 54 5.02 26.00 -17.68
CA PHE A 54 4.11 25.29 -16.79
C PHE A 54 4.50 25.46 -15.33
N ALA A 55 3.47 25.58 -14.48
CA ALA A 55 3.60 25.59 -13.03
C ALA A 55 4.44 24.38 -12.57
N PRO A 56 5.28 24.53 -11.53
CA PRO A 56 6.04 23.40 -11.00
C PRO A 56 5.04 22.30 -10.67
N ALA A 57 5.27 21.11 -11.23
CA ALA A 57 4.44 19.95 -10.96
C ALA A 57 4.20 19.91 -9.45
N THR A 58 2.94 20.13 -9.05
CA THR A 58 2.52 19.87 -7.68
C THR A 58 3.06 18.49 -7.40
N LYS A 59 3.91 18.35 -6.38
CA LYS A 59 4.29 17.03 -5.90
C LYS A 59 2.96 16.39 -5.53
N VAL A 60 2.36 15.64 -6.46
CA VAL A 60 1.21 14.80 -6.18
C VAL A 60 1.80 13.91 -5.12
N ALA A 61 1.39 14.16 -3.88
CA ALA A 61 1.74 13.32 -2.76
C ALA A 61 1.41 11.92 -3.26
N LYS A 62 2.43 11.11 -3.53
CA LYS A 62 2.22 9.72 -3.89
C LYS A 62 1.32 9.21 -2.78
N GLU A 63 0.07 8.94 -3.11
CA GLU A 63 -0.82 8.24 -2.21
C GLU A 63 0.01 7.08 -1.71
N LYS A 64 0.21 7.02 -0.39
CA LYS A 64 0.71 5.81 0.24
C LYS A 64 -0.40 4.77 0.00
N LYS A 65 -0.40 4.16 -1.18
CA LYS A 65 -0.96 2.85 -1.37
C LYS A 65 -0.23 2.02 -0.34
N THR A 66 -0.93 1.70 0.74
CA THR A 66 -0.54 0.65 1.67
C THR A 66 -0.10 -0.49 0.77
N ALA A 67 1.20 -0.76 0.73
CA ALA A 67 1.72 -1.83 -0.09
C ALA A 67 1.18 -3.11 0.51
N ILE A 68 0.02 -3.57 0.02
CA ILE A 68 -0.29 -4.99 0.02
C ILE A 68 0.90 -5.57 -0.71
N SER A 69 1.78 -6.24 0.05
CA SER A 69 3.06 -6.69 -0.47
C SER A 69 2.76 -7.43 -1.77
N SER A 70 3.42 -7.03 -2.85
CA SER A 70 3.21 -7.58 -4.20
C SER A 70 3.65 -9.06 -4.30
N THR A 71 3.74 -9.76 -3.17
CA THR A 71 4.45 -11.00 -2.94
C THR A 71 3.71 -11.85 -1.90
N ALA A 72 2.37 -11.79 -1.89
CA ALA A 72 1.57 -12.70 -1.08
C ALA A 72 1.92 -14.15 -1.40
N LYS A 73 2.04 -14.97 -0.36
CA LYS A 73 2.25 -16.41 -0.48
C LYS A 73 0.94 -17.08 -0.83
N THR A 74 1.02 -18.08 -1.71
CA THR A 74 -0.15 -18.72 -2.35
C THR A 74 -0.27 -20.19 -1.99
N HIS A 75 0.86 -20.85 -1.74
CA HIS A 75 0.95 -22.30 -1.54
C HIS A 75 1.93 -22.61 -0.40
N THR A 76 1.82 -23.79 0.20
CA THR A 76 2.85 -24.38 1.06
C THR A 76 3.48 -25.56 0.34
N ALA A 77 4.78 -25.78 0.55
CA ALA A 77 5.48 -26.94 0.02
C ALA A 77 6.61 -27.38 0.95
N THR A 78 7.03 -28.63 0.86
CA THR A 78 8.24 -29.11 1.54
C THR A 78 9.47 -28.91 0.66
N VAL A 79 10.50 -28.32 1.24
CA VAL A 79 11.80 -28.11 0.61
C VAL A 79 12.85 -28.86 1.41
N ILE A 80 13.63 -29.68 0.72
CA ILE A 80 14.80 -30.36 1.27
C ILE A 80 15.94 -29.36 1.22
N PHE A 81 16.43 -28.92 2.38
CA PHE A 81 17.63 -28.11 2.52
C PHE A 81 18.83 -28.99 2.94
N ALA A 82 20.03 -28.41 3.00
CA ALA A 82 21.19 -29.10 3.55
C ALA A 82 20.99 -29.51 5.03
N ASP A 83 20.19 -28.73 5.77
CA ASP A 83 19.89 -28.97 7.19
C ASP A 83 18.70 -29.93 7.41
N GLY A 84 18.11 -30.45 6.33
CA GLY A 84 16.92 -31.30 6.37
C GLY A 84 15.69 -30.69 5.70
N GLU A 85 14.55 -31.40 5.82
CA GLU A 85 13.28 -31.02 5.20
C GLU A 85 12.55 -29.94 6.01
N LYS A 86 12.04 -28.91 5.33
CA LYS A 86 11.27 -27.82 5.94
C LYS A 86 10.03 -27.50 5.10
N THR A 87 8.88 -27.33 5.76
CA THR A 87 7.67 -26.78 5.14
C THR A 87 7.78 -25.26 5.02
N VAL A 88 7.65 -24.72 3.81
CA VAL A 88 7.81 -23.29 3.52
C VAL A 88 6.62 -22.76 2.74
N GLU A 89 6.22 -21.52 3.03
CA GLU A 89 5.24 -20.79 2.24
C GLU A 89 5.87 -20.24 0.96
N ILE A 90 5.26 -20.60 -0.17
CA ILE A 90 5.74 -20.27 -1.50
C ILE A 90 4.71 -19.44 -2.26
N ARG A 91 5.23 -18.61 -3.15
CA ARG A 91 4.46 -17.85 -4.12
C ARG A 91 4.58 -18.52 -5.48
N GLU A 92 3.47 -18.68 -6.17
CA GLU A 92 3.48 -19.04 -7.57
C GLU A 92 3.87 -17.83 -8.45
N THR A 93 4.86 -18.01 -9.32
CA THR A 93 5.17 -17.07 -10.41
C THR A 93 5.01 -17.77 -11.76
N ALA A 94 5.17 -17.06 -12.88
CA ALA A 94 4.98 -17.64 -14.21
C ALA A 94 5.88 -18.87 -14.45
N THR A 95 7.14 -18.80 -14.02
CA THR A 95 8.16 -19.81 -14.32
C THR A 95 8.70 -20.55 -13.10
N ALA A 96 8.41 -20.07 -11.89
CA ALA A 96 9.01 -20.63 -10.68
C ALA A 96 8.08 -20.60 -9.45
N TRP A 97 8.41 -21.43 -8.49
CA TRP A 97 7.93 -21.38 -7.12
C TRP A 97 8.92 -20.58 -6.26
N THR A 98 8.44 -19.47 -5.68
CA THR A 98 9.29 -18.54 -4.93
C THR A 98 9.01 -18.61 -3.43
N ALA A 99 9.93 -19.24 -2.70
CA ALA A 99 9.91 -19.30 -1.23
C ALA A 99 10.46 -18.01 -0.58
N GLY A 100 11.25 -17.21 -1.30
CA GLY A 100 11.79 -15.94 -0.84
C GLY A 100 12.66 -15.29 -1.90
N SER A 101 13.34 -14.19 -1.58
CA SER A 101 14.15 -13.45 -2.57
C SER A 101 15.28 -14.28 -3.20
N LYS A 102 15.83 -15.26 -2.46
CA LYS A 102 16.97 -16.09 -2.88
C LYS A 102 16.61 -17.56 -3.17
N LEU A 103 15.33 -17.91 -3.02
CA LEU A 103 14.83 -19.28 -3.10
C LEU A 103 13.73 -19.35 -4.15
N ASN A 104 14.16 -19.62 -5.38
CA ASN A 104 13.31 -19.85 -6.54
C ASN A 104 13.52 -21.28 -7.02
N PHE A 105 12.44 -22.01 -7.25
CA PHE A 105 12.45 -23.40 -7.68
C PHE A 105 11.70 -23.53 -9.00
N ASP A 106 12.22 -24.35 -9.90
CA ASP A 106 11.58 -24.65 -11.18
C ASP A 106 10.29 -25.44 -10.97
N LYS A 107 9.23 -25.11 -11.73
CA LYS A 107 7.92 -25.75 -11.62
C LYS A 107 7.91 -27.20 -12.06
N VAL A 108 8.78 -27.58 -13.00
CA VAL A 108 8.79 -28.92 -13.58
C VAL A 108 9.72 -29.85 -12.80
N THR A 109 10.90 -29.35 -12.42
CA THR A 109 11.93 -30.18 -11.80
C THR A 109 12.02 -30.04 -10.27
N GLY A 110 11.45 -28.98 -9.70
CA GLY A 110 11.61 -28.65 -8.27
C GLY A 110 13.03 -28.24 -7.88
N GLN A 111 13.96 -28.16 -8.85
CA GLN A 111 15.34 -27.77 -8.61
C GLN A 111 15.46 -26.26 -8.40
N ARG A 112 16.45 -25.85 -7.61
CA ARG A 112 16.71 -24.43 -7.38
C ARG A 112 17.22 -23.76 -8.66
N ALA A 113 16.60 -22.66 -9.04
CA ALA A 113 17.01 -21.84 -10.18
C ALA A 113 18.27 -21.01 -9.83
N GLY A 114 19.20 -20.94 -10.79
CA GLY A 114 20.39 -20.07 -10.74
C GLY A 114 21.65 -20.66 -10.09
N VAL A 115 21.52 -21.66 -9.20
CA VAL A 115 22.67 -22.36 -8.61
C VAL A 115 22.33 -23.83 -8.38
N ARG A 116 23.16 -24.73 -8.93
CA ARG A 116 23.08 -26.16 -8.61
C ARG A 116 23.50 -26.36 -7.16
N GLY A 117 22.57 -26.79 -6.30
CA GLY A 117 22.82 -27.03 -4.89
C GLY A 117 21.97 -28.16 -4.36
N ARG A 118 22.25 -28.60 -3.12
CA ARG A 118 21.52 -29.69 -2.45
C ARG A 118 20.07 -29.37 -2.08
N CYS A 119 19.58 -28.18 -2.46
CA CYS A 119 18.23 -27.74 -2.13
C CYS A 119 17.26 -28.07 -3.26
N ARG A 120 16.23 -28.87 -2.98
CA ARG A 120 15.15 -29.19 -3.93
C ARG A 120 13.79 -29.11 -3.26
N MET A 121 12.80 -28.67 -4.00
CA MET A 121 11.41 -28.64 -3.56
C MET A 121 10.69 -29.90 -4.04
N LEU A 122 9.88 -30.50 -3.18
CA LEU A 122 9.04 -31.63 -3.56
C LEU A 122 7.75 -31.10 -4.18
N LEU A 123 7.51 -31.42 -5.45
CA LEU A 123 6.36 -30.90 -6.19
C LEU A 123 5.04 -31.53 -5.70
N ASP A 124 5.09 -32.78 -5.26
CA ASP A 124 3.91 -33.53 -4.80
C ASP A 124 3.34 -33.00 -3.47
N THR A 125 4.13 -32.22 -2.72
CA THR A 125 3.72 -31.68 -1.42
C THR A 125 3.15 -30.26 -1.51
N ILE A 126 3.07 -29.70 -2.72
CA ILE A 126 2.52 -28.36 -2.93
C ILE A 126 1.02 -28.39 -2.65
N LYS A 127 0.59 -27.61 -1.66
CA LYS A 127 -0.83 -27.43 -1.33
C LYS A 127 -1.18 -25.95 -1.40
N PRO A 128 -2.32 -25.56 -1.97
CA PRO A 128 -2.76 -24.17 -1.89
C PRO A 128 -2.89 -23.79 -0.42
N ILE A 129 -2.32 -22.65 -0.04
CA ILE A 129 -2.68 -22.01 1.21
C ILE A 129 -4.13 -21.64 0.97
N ALA A 130 -5.05 -22.34 1.63
CA ALA A 130 -6.37 -21.81 1.81
C ALA A 130 -6.12 -20.41 2.36
N LYS A 131 -6.33 -19.38 1.52
CA LYS A 131 -6.74 -18.12 2.08
C LYS A 131 -7.90 -18.58 2.94
N GLN A 132 -7.74 -18.46 4.25
CA GLN A 132 -8.88 -18.03 5.00
C GLN A 132 -9.26 -16.73 4.28
N GLU A 133 -10.10 -16.86 3.23
CA GLU A 133 -11.30 -16.05 3.14
C GLU A 133 -11.65 -15.91 4.59
N GLN A 134 -11.48 -14.69 5.12
CA GLN A 134 -11.97 -14.40 6.43
C GLN A 134 -13.34 -15.03 6.42
N VAL A 135 -13.48 -16.15 7.12
CA VAL A 135 -14.76 -16.73 7.39
C VAL A 135 -15.32 -15.58 8.17
N SER A 136 -16.15 -14.81 7.49
CA SER A 136 -17.14 -13.94 8.07
C SER A 136 -17.98 -14.91 8.88
N THR A 137 -17.43 -15.37 10.00
CA THR A 137 -18.19 -15.95 11.07
C THR A 137 -19.16 -14.84 11.33
N SER A 138 -20.39 -15.06 10.91
CA SER A 138 -21.52 -14.16 10.99
C SER A 138 -21.90 -13.97 12.45
N VAL A 139 -20.95 -13.55 13.28
CA VAL A 139 -21.20 -12.76 14.48
C VAL A 139 -21.46 -11.39 13.91
N GLU A 140 -22.73 -11.09 13.63
CA GLU A 140 -23.22 -9.87 12.99
C GLU A 140 -22.30 -8.67 13.25
N GLU A 141 -21.41 -8.38 12.29
CA GLU A 141 -20.50 -7.26 12.44
C GLU A 141 -21.34 -5.98 12.54
N LEU A 142 -21.07 -5.16 13.55
CA LEU A 142 -21.83 -3.93 13.73
C LEU A 142 -21.66 -3.04 12.50
N SER A 143 -22.72 -2.99 11.69
CA SER A 143 -22.76 -2.17 10.50
C SER A 143 -22.45 -0.71 10.83
N ALA A 144 -21.78 -0.02 9.92
CA ALA A 144 -21.52 1.42 10.04
C ALA A 144 -22.83 2.21 10.24
N GLN A 145 -23.94 1.74 9.65
CA GLN A 145 -25.27 2.33 9.86
C GLN A 145 -25.73 2.20 11.31
N LYS A 146 -25.59 1.00 11.92
CA LYS A 146 -25.94 0.75 13.33
C LYS A 146 -25.11 1.66 14.25
N LEU A 147 -23.80 1.81 13.99
CA LEU A 147 -22.92 2.69 14.77
C LEU A 147 -23.31 4.17 14.65
N VAL A 148 -23.54 4.63 13.43
CA VAL A 148 -23.94 6.01 13.14
C VAL A 148 -25.26 6.33 13.82
N ALA A 149 -26.26 5.44 13.75
CA ALA A 149 -27.55 5.64 14.41
C ALA A 149 -27.43 5.79 15.94
N ILE A 150 -26.50 5.06 16.56
CA ILE A 150 -26.23 5.18 18.00
C ILE A 150 -25.60 6.54 18.34
N MET A 151 -24.67 7.01 17.52
CA MET A 151 -23.86 8.21 17.77
C MET A 151 -24.49 9.51 17.27
N MET A 152 -25.42 9.44 16.32
CA MET A 152 -26.02 10.62 15.69
C MET A 152 -26.66 11.54 16.73
N GLY A 153 -26.21 12.79 16.77
CA GLY A 153 -26.75 13.82 17.66
C GLY A 153 -26.46 13.64 19.16
N LYS A 154 -25.67 12.63 19.57
CA LYS A 154 -25.35 12.39 21.00
C LYS A 154 -23.89 12.70 21.29
N LYS A 155 -23.62 13.28 22.47
CA LYS A 155 -22.27 13.47 23.02
C LYS A 155 -21.89 12.21 23.81
N LEU A 156 -21.06 11.34 23.21
CA LEU A 156 -20.70 10.04 23.78
C LEU A 156 -19.20 9.86 23.88
N SER A 157 -18.73 9.27 24.98
CA SER A 157 -17.36 8.74 25.10
C SER A 157 -17.26 7.35 24.48
N HIS A 158 -16.04 6.83 24.29
CA HIS A 158 -15.84 5.45 23.83
C HIS A 158 -16.60 4.42 24.69
N GLN A 159 -16.60 4.60 26.00
CA GLN A 159 -17.33 3.74 26.93
C GLN A 159 -18.85 3.92 26.79
N GLY A 160 -19.32 5.17 26.62
CA GLY A 160 -20.73 5.44 26.35
C GLY A 160 -21.22 4.77 25.06
N ILE A 161 -20.38 4.72 24.02
CA ILE A 161 -20.69 4.01 22.77
C ILE A 161 -20.81 2.50 23.01
N LEU A 162 -19.89 1.89 23.77
CA LEU A 162 -19.95 0.46 24.10
C LEU A 162 -21.21 0.11 24.88
N ILE A 163 -21.56 0.90 25.90
CA ILE A 163 -22.77 0.70 26.71
C ILE A 163 -24.02 0.83 25.82
N ALA A 164 -24.05 1.82 24.93
CA ALA A 164 -25.16 1.98 24.00
C ALA A 164 -25.27 0.81 23.01
N ILE A 165 -24.16 0.29 22.49
CA ILE A 165 -24.15 -0.90 21.63
C ILE A 165 -24.70 -2.10 22.39
N ALA A 166 -24.23 -2.36 23.61
CA ALA A 166 -24.72 -3.46 24.42
C ALA A 166 -26.23 -3.35 24.73
N LYS A 167 -26.75 -2.11 24.85
CA LYS A 167 -28.17 -1.85 25.10
C LYS A 167 -29.05 -2.07 23.85
N PHE A 168 -28.62 -1.60 22.68
CA PHE A 168 -29.44 -1.65 21.46
C PHE A 168 -29.20 -2.91 20.61
N HIS A 169 -28.03 -3.54 20.76
CA HIS A 169 -27.60 -4.71 19.99
C HIS A 169 -26.82 -5.69 20.90
N PRO A 170 -27.50 -6.43 21.79
CA PRO A 170 -26.85 -7.35 22.72
C PRO A 170 -26.16 -8.53 22.01
N ASP A 171 -26.59 -8.87 20.80
CA ASP A 171 -26.05 -9.98 20.01
C ASP A 171 -24.63 -9.70 19.50
N ILE A 172 -24.25 -8.42 19.44
CA ILE A 172 -22.99 -7.96 18.87
C ILE A 172 -21.95 -7.77 19.99
N LYS A 173 -21.03 -8.72 20.11
CA LYS A 173 -19.89 -8.63 21.04
C LYS A 173 -18.77 -7.79 20.42
N ILE A 174 -18.59 -6.56 20.90
CA ILE A 174 -17.54 -5.62 20.44
C ILE A 174 -16.57 -5.27 21.57
N THR A 175 -15.29 -5.19 21.22
CA THR A 175 -14.23 -4.74 22.13
C THR A 175 -14.01 -3.23 22.07
N ALA A 176 -13.50 -2.64 23.16
CA ALA A 176 -13.22 -1.20 23.23
C ALA A 176 -12.25 -0.72 22.13
N HIS A 177 -11.24 -1.52 21.82
CA HIS A 177 -10.28 -1.24 20.76
C HIS A 177 -10.94 -1.16 19.37
N GLN A 178 -11.93 -2.01 19.09
CA GLN A 178 -12.68 -1.97 17.83
C GLN A 178 -13.50 -0.68 17.71
N VAL A 179 -14.14 -0.22 18.79
CA VAL A 179 -14.84 1.07 18.81
C VAL A 179 -13.86 2.22 18.57
N GLN A 180 -12.71 2.23 19.25
CA GLN A 180 -11.67 3.25 19.07
C GLN A 180 -11.16 3.29 17.62
N LYS A 181 -10.84 2.14 17.02
CA LYS A 181 -10.41 2.06 15.61
C LYS A 181 -11.46 2.64 14.67
N ARG A 182 -12.74 2.37 14.92
CA ARG A 182 -13.86 2.85 14.09
C ARG A 182 -14.10 4.35 14.24
N VAL A 183 -14.07 4.87 15.47
CA VAL A 183 -14.19 6.32 15.74
C VAL A 183 -13.00 7.08 15.15
N ALA A 184 -11.78 6.54 15.28
CA ALA A 184 -10.59 7.12 14.66
C ALA A 184 -10.66 7.10 13.12
N ALA A 185 -11.27 6.07 12.52
CA ALA A 185 -11.50 6.05 11.08
C ALA A 185 -12.51 7.12 10.64
N MET A 186 -13.60 7.33 11.41
CA MET A 186 -14.56 8.41 11.17
C MET A 186 -13.89 9.79 11.26
N LEU A 187 -13.06 10.04 12.28
CA LEU A 187 -12.32 11.29 12.46
C LEU A 187 -11.37 11.61 11.30
N ARG A 188 -10.79 10.60 10.66
CA ARG A 188 -9.90 10.79 9.50
C ARG A 188 -10.65 10.94 8.19
N SER A 189 -11.94 10.61 8.16
CA SER A 189 -12.73 10.60 6.93
C SER A 189 -13.37 11.95 6.67
N ASN A 190 -13.25 12.45 5.44
CA ASN A 190 -13.91 13.70 5.01
C ASN A 190 -15.42 13.54 4.78
N LEU A 191 -15.93 12.32 4.89
CA LEU A 191 -17.33 11.95 4.62
C LEU A 191 -18.21 12.01 5.89
N VAL A 192 -17.59 12.26 7.04
CA VAL A 192 -18.25 12.23 8.34
C VAL A 192 -17.91 13.51 9.11
N GLY A 193 -18.92 14.29 9.43
CA GLY A 193 -18.80 15.44 10.33
C GLY A 193 -18.82 14.99 11.78
N ILE A 194 -17.65 14.64 12.32
CA ILE A 194 -17.48 14.27 13.74
C ILE A 194 -16.65 15.33 14.46
N ILE A 195 -17.17 15.81 15.59
CA ILE A 195 -16.48 16.77 16.46
C ILE A 195 -16.02 16.05 17.72
N GLN A 196 -14.75 16.25 18.06
CA GLN A 196 -14.18 15.81 19.31
C GLN A 196 -14.20 16.96 20.34
N HIS A 197 -14.81 16.71 21.49
CA HIS A 197 -14.86 17.63 22.63
C HIS A 197 -13.73 17.28 23.59
N ASN A 198 -12.81 18.22 23.80
CA ASN A 198 -11.66 18.07 24.70
C ASN A 198 -11.84 18.85 26.03
N GLU A 199 -13.04 19.38 26.27
CA GLU A 199 -13.38 20.14 27.49
C GLU A 199 -13.32 19.27 28.76
N THR A 200 -13.54 17.96 28.60
CA THR A 200 -13.48 16.97 29.66
C THR A 200 -12.21 16.13 29.54
N PRO A 201 -11.66 15.60 30.66
CA PRO A 201 -10.45 14.77 30.63
C PRO A 201 -10.62 13.49 29.79
N ILE A 202 -11.87 13.02 29.63
CA ILE A 202 -12.22 11.92 28.75
C ILE A 202 -12.70 12.50 27.41
N PRO A 203 -12.18 12.04 26.26
CA PRO A 203 -12.62 12.54 24.96
C PRO A 203 -14.07 12.12 24.67
N HIS A 204 -14.91 13.10 24.34
CA HIS A 204 -16.28 12.88 23.90
C HIS A 204 -16.42 13.21 22.42
N PHE A 205 -17.31 12.51 21.73
CA PHE A 205 -17.54 12.68 20.31
C PHE A 205 -19.00 13.01 20.06
N THR A 206 -19.24 13.91 19.12
CA THR A 206 -20.57 14.21 18.59
C THR A 206 -20.55 14.07 17.08
N LEU A 207 -21.45 13.24 16.57
CA LEU A 207 -21.65 13.04 15.15
C LEU A 207 -22.73 14.00 14.64
N GLN A 208 -22.39 14.91 13.72
CA GLN A 208 -23.29 15.92 13.16
C GLN A 208 -23.90 15.49 11.82
N SER A 209 -23.06 14.96 10.91
CA SER A 209 -23.49 14.58 9.57
C SER A 209 -22.70 13.38 9.05
N VAL A 210 -23.32 12.59 8.18
CA VAL A 210 -22.71 11.44 7.52
C VAL A 210 -23.15 11.42 6.06
N ASP A 211 -22.20 11.46 5.14
CA ASP A 211 -22.46 11.28 3.71
C ASP A 211 -22.79 9.79 3.43
N PRO A 212 -23.86 9.47 2.68
CA PRO A 212 -24.16 8.10 2.26
C PRO A 212 -22.99 7.32 1.65
N ARG A 213 -22.04 7.99 0.99
CA ARG A 213 -20.81 7.38 0.45
C ARG A 213 -19.96 6.72 1.53
N PHE A 214 -20.02 7.20 2.77
CA PHE A 214 -19.30 6.63 3.90
C PHE A 214 -19.64 5.14 4.10
N TYR A 215 -20.92 4.76 3.94
CA TYR A 215 -21.36 3.37 4.11
C TYR A 215 -20.79 2.42 3.07
N VAL A 216 -20.48 2.92 1.87
CA VAL A 216 -19.82 2.14 0.80
C VAL A 216 -18.35 1.94 1.13
N HIS A 217 -17.67 2.98 1.63
CA HIS A 217 -16.28 2.90 2.03
C HIS A 217 -16.07 2.05 3.30
N SER A 218 -16.99 2.09 4.25
CA SER A 218 -16.89 1.30 5.48
C SER A 218 -16.94 -0.20 5.23
N LYS A 219 -17.71 -0.66 4.23
CA LYS A 219 -17.77 -2.09 3.85
C LYS A 219 -16.44 -2.61 3.28
N ARG A 220 -15.61 -1.74 2.69
CA ARG A 220 -14.33 -2.13 2.09
C ARG A 220 -13.14 -2.06 3.07
N ASN A 221 -13.22 -1.19 4.08
CA ASN A 221 -12.06 -0.80 4.89
C ASN A 221 -12.14 -1.18 6.38
N MET A 222 -13.24 -1.80 6.84
CA MET A 222 -13.45 -2.14 8.27
C MET A 222 -13.26 -3.63 8.61
N GLY A 223 -12.76 -4.43 7.66
CA GLY A 223 -12.23 -5.79 7.93
C GLY A 223 -10.80 -5.82 8.46
#